data_AF-A0A850GKH7-F1
#
_entry.id   AF-A0A850GKH7-F1
#
_cell.length_a   1.000
_cell.length_b   1.000
_cell.length_c   1.000
_cell.angle_alpha   90.00
_cell.angle_beta   90.00
_cell.angle_gamma   90.00
#
_symmetry.space_group_name_H-M   'P 1'
#
loop_
_entity.id
_entity.type
_entity.pdbx_description
1 polymer ?
#
loop_
_entity_poly.entity_id
_entity_poly.type
_entity_poly.pdbx_seq_one_letter_code
_entity_poly.pdbx_strand_id
1 'polypeptide(L)'
;MPQVGLTINDPYVRHWAVGAEVNYWLTNRMAIGINGTAFFGRKTPQYDRIRFQEGLLLTANRTLWQASVDYLYEPFYGKIALFNQLLLHWEFYAQIGGGAIHTQNIPRFQSVHPTPFNHITGQLNLGFGIRYYIQNLDFFSVNLGVRTFGYFDAYEPLNRGVSTDAGSGGESIDDPAISLGDDPSAAYAQAKEAPLGDRLAFNVMFFLGVSFHLPPTFEYSYRR
;
A
#
# COMPACT_ATOMS: atom_id res chain seq x y z
N MET A 1 -9.25 5.50 -13.94
CA MET A 1 -9.42 6.22 -12.68
C MET A 1 -8.06 6.52 -12.06
N PRO A 2 -7.40 7.65 -12.40
CA PRO A 2 -6.30 8.15 -11.59
C PRO A 2 -6.76 8.45 -10.16
N GLN A 3 -5.91 8.14 -9.18
CA GLN A 3 -6.18 8.31 -7.76
C GLN A 3 -4.95 8.76 -6.99
N VAL A 4 -5.18 9.50 -5.91
CA VAL A 4 -4.19 9.84 -4.89
C VAL A 4 -4.67 9.34 -3.54
N GLY A 5 -3.74 9.00 -2.65
CA GLY A 5 -4.11 8.43 -1.36
C GLY A 5 -3.09 8.66 -0.26
N LEU A 6 -3.51 8.33 0.97
CA LEU A 6 -2.71 8.42 2.18
C LEU A 6 -2.91 7.16 3.01
N THR A 7 -1.81 6.60 3.50
CA THR A 7 -1.85 5.44 4.41
C THR A 7 -2.01 5.91 5.86
N ILE A 8 -2.86 5.22 6.62
CA ILE A 8 -3.24 5.66 7.98
C ILE A 8 -2.83 4.71 9.10
N ASN A 9 -2.55 3.44 8.79
CA ASN A 9 -2.35 2.40 9.79
C ASN A 9 -0.88 2.14 10.14
N ASP A 10 0.06 2.91 9.58
CA ASP A 10 1.48 2.80 9.86
C ASP A 10 1.96 4.02 10.67
N PRO A 11 2.34 3.82 11.96
CA PRO A 11 2.82 4.90 12.81
C PRO A 11 4.26 5.33 12.51
N TYR A 12 5.03 4.54 11.76
CA TYR A 12 6.47 4.72 11.53
C TYR A 12 6.79 5.29 10.15
N VAL A 13 6.03 4.87 9.14
CA VAL A 13 6.17 5.37 7.77
C VAL A 13 4.82 5.81 7.24
N ARG A 14 4.69 7.11 6.97
CA ARG A 14 3.50 7.63 6.28
C ARG A 14 3.75 7.64 4.78
N HIS A 15 2.87 6.99 4.04
CA HIS A 15 2.94 6.96 2.58
C HIS A 15 1.89 7.89 2.00
N TRP A 16 2.31 8.72 1.05
CA TRP A 16 1.40 9.24 0.05
C TRP A 16 1.44 8.31 -1.15
N ALA A 17 0.30 8.12 -1.78
CA ALA A 17 0.12 7.17 -2.85
C ALA A 17 -0.41 7.88 -4.09
N VAL A 18 0.07 7.47 -5.26
CA VAL A 18 -0.47 7.87 -6.56
C VAL A 18 -0.68 6.62 -7.36
N GLY A 19 -1.87 6.45 -7.92
CA GLY A 19 -2.22 5.26 -8.66
C GLY A 19 -3.19 5.53 -9.79
N ALA A 20 -3.45 4.48 -10.54
CA ALA A 20 -4.47 4.46 -11.57
C ALA A 20 -5.12 3.08 -11.64
N GLU A 21 -6.39 3.09 -12.01
CA GLU A 21 -7.18 1.88 -12.24
C GLU A 21 -7.86 1.94 -13.60
N VAL A 22 -7.92 0.81 -14.28
CA VAL A 22 -8.67 0.64 -15.52
C VAL A 22 -9.67 -0.48 -15.31
N ASN A 23 -10.95 -0.16 -15.47
CA ASN A 23 -12.05 -1.09 -15.23
C ASN A 23 -12.79 -1.40 -16.53
N TYR A 24 -13.00 -2.69 -16.77
CA TYR A 24 -13.84 -3.21 -17.84
C TYR A 24 -15.16 -3.71 -17.25
N TRP A 25 -16.26 -3.07 -17.64
CA TRP A 25 -17.60 -3.38 -17.15
C TRP A 25 -18.16 -4.63 -17.83
N LEU A 26 -18.41 -5.67 -17.05
CA LEU A 26 -19.04 -6.91 -17.51
C LEU A 26 -20.57 -6.77 -17.55
N THR A 27 -21.12 -6.06 -16.56
CA THR A 27 -22.54 -5.72 -16.44
C THR A 27 -22.66 -4.32 -15.85
N ASN A 28 -23.88 -3.78 -15.76
CA ASN A 28 -24.14 -2.46 -15.15
C ASN A 28 -23.78 -2.35 -13.65
N ARG A 29 -23.31 -3.43 -13.00
CA ARG A 29 -22.96 -3.44 -11.57
C ARG A 29 -21.65 -4.16 -11.26
N MET A 30 -21.01 -4.74 -12.28
CA MET A 30 -19.83 -5.58 -12.10
C MET A 30 -18.75 -5.20 -13.10
N ALA A 31 -17.53 -5.03 -12.61
CA ALA A 31 -16.37 -4.79 -13.43
C ALA A 31 -15.19 -5.65 -13.00
N ILE A 32 -14.30 -5.92 -13.94
CA ILE A 32 -12.95 -6.43 -13.66
C ILE A 32 -11.98 -5.34 -14.07
N GLY A 33 -11.00 -5.06 -13.22
CA GLY A 33 -10.02 -4.03 -13.48
C GLY A 33 -8.61 -4.41 -13.11
N ILE A 34 -7.68 -3.61 -13.62
CA ILE A 34 -6.28 -3.64 -13.24
C ILE A 34 -6.00 -2.35 -12.48
N ASN A 35 -5.36 -2.48 -11.33
CA ASN A 35 -4.94 -1.37 -10.51
C ASN A 35 -3.42 -1.34 -10.35
N GLY A 36 -2.83 -0.15 -10.46
CA GLY A 36 -1.43 0.09 -10.12
C GLY A 36 -1.33 1.29 -9.19
N THR A 37 -0.58 1.17 -8.11
CA THR A 37 -0.36 2.28 -7.16
C THR A 37 1.11 2.35 -6.76
N ALA A 38 1.72 3.52 -6.89
CA ALA A 38 3.03 3.83 -6.37
C ALA A 38 2.90 4.52 -5.01
N PHE A 39 3.74 4.13 -4.06
CA PHE A 39 3.79 4.64 -2.70
C PHE A 39 5.10 5.37 -2.46
N PHE A 40 5.00 6.51 -1.79
CA PHE A 40 6.12 7.37 -1.48
C PHE A 40 6.16 7.57 0.04
N GLY A 41 6.92 6.71 0.73
CA GLY A 41 7.03 6.70 2.18
C GLY A 41 7.99 7.76 2.72
N ARG A 42 7.57 8.47 3.77
CA ARG A 42 8.43 9.30 4.63
C ARG A 42 8.36 8.80 6.08
N LYS A 43 9.51 8.75 6.76
CA LYS A 43 9.58 8.41 8.19
C LYS A 43 8.75 9.43 8.99
N THR A 44 8.00 8.97 9.96
CA THR A 44 7.25 9.84 10.85
C THR A 44 8.14 10.36 11.98
N PRO A 45 7.80 11.50 12.60
CA PRO A 45 8.53 11.98 13.79
C PRO A 45 8.44 11.03 15.00
N GLN A 46 7.53 10.04 14.98
CA GLN A 46 7.44 9.01 16.01
C GLN A 46 8.56 7.98 15.87
N TYR A 47 8.92 7.61 14.64
CA TYR A 47 10.05 6.72 14.38
C TYR A 47 11.35 7.30 14.96
N ASP A 48 11.60 8.60 14.73
CA ASP A 48 12.79 9.27 15.25
C ASP A 48 12.75 9.42 16.79
N ARG A 49 11.56 9.71 17.36
CA ARG A 49 11.42 9.83 18.82
C ARG A 49 11.75 8.53 19.55
N ILE A 50 11.21 7.40 19.11
CA ILE A 50 11.51 6.09 19.73
C ILE A 50 13.01 5.79 19.61
N ARG A 51 13.59 6.09 18.44
CA ARG A 51 15.02 5.88 18.21
C ARG A 51 15.92 6.71 19.13
N PHE A 52 15.61 7.99 19.32
CA PHE A 52 16.47 8.90 20.08
C PHE A 52 16.16 8.93 21.58
N GLN A 53 14.88 8.76 21.98
CA GLN A 53 14.46 8.88 23.38
C GLN A 53 14.57 7.54 24.12
N GLU A 54 14.18 6.44 23.48
CA GLU A 54 14.21 5.10 24.09
C GLU A 54 15.51 4.34 23.75
N GLY A 55 16.33 4.87 22.84
CA GLY A 55 17.53 4.18 22.33
C GLY A 55 17.21 2.90 21.56
N LEU A 56 15.96 2.69 21.17
CA LEU A 56 15.50 1.48 20.50
C LEU A 56 15.58 1.63 18.98
N LEU A 57 16.33 0.73 18.33
CA LEU A 57 16.39 0.66 16.88
C LEU A 57 15.24 -0.18 16.35
N LEU A 58 14.25 0.50 15.77
CA LEU A 58 13.07 -0.15 15.24
C LEU A 58 13.30 -0.70 13.82
N THR A 59 12.85 -1.94 13.59
CA THR A 59 12.71 -2.50 12.25
C THR A 59 11.38 -2.05 11.66
N ALA A 60 11.41 -1.44 10.50
CA ALA A 60 10.23 -0.94 9.81
C ALA A 60 10.39 -1.17 8.32
N ASN A 61 9.28 -1.45 7.63
CA ASN A 61 9.28 -1.63 6.19
C ASN A 61 8.41 -0.55 5.55
N ARG A 62 8.74 -0.20 4.32
CA ARG A 62 7.97 0.73 3.50
C ARG A 62 7.48 0.04 2.24
N THR A 63 6.26 0.35 1.84
CA THR A 63 5.73 -0.09 0.56
C THR A 63 6.21 0.86 -0.54
N LEU A 64 6.60 0.32 -1.69
CA LEU A 64 7.10 1.10 -2.83
C LEU A 64 6.07 1.17 -3.97
N TRP A 65 5.53 0.03 -4.39
CA TRP A 65 4.47 -0.03 -5.40
C TRP A 65 3.66 -1.32 -5.26
N GLN A 66 2.46 -1.32 -5.84
CA GLN A 66 1.64 -2.52 -5.98
C GLN A 66 0.95 -2.54 -7.35
N ALA A 67 0.68 -3.75 -7.83
CA ALA A 67 -0.17 -4.00 -8.98
C ALA A 67 -1.14 -5.14 -8.66
N SER A 68 -2.41 -4.99 -9.01
CA SER A 68 -3.45 -5.99 -8.77
C SER A 68 -4.46 -6.10 -9.89
N VAL A 69 -5.13 -7.25 -9.94
CA VAL A 69 -6.36 -7.45 -10.67
C VAL A 69 -7.49 -7.47 -9.65
N ASP A 70 -8.50 -6.65 -9.88
CA ASP A 70 -9.58 -6.39 -8.94
C ASP A 70 -10.93 -6.71 -9.60
N TYR A 71 -11.81 -7.34 -8.83
CA TYR A 71 -13.23 -7.47 -9.15
C TYR A 71 -14.00 -6.42 -8.36
N LEU A 72 -14.85 -5.65 -9.04
CA LEU A 72 -15.66 -4.58 -8.48
C LEU A 72 -17.14 -4.92 -8.59
N TYR A 73 -17.88 -4.70 -7.50
CA TYR A 73 -19.33 -4.88 -7.44
C TYR A 73 -20.02 -3.68 -6.79
N GLU A 74 -21.15 -3.26 -7.37
CA GLU A 74 -21.94 -2.11 -6.95
C GLU A 74 -23.30 -2.56 -6.36
N PRO A 75 -23.39 -2.78 -5.03
CA PRO A 75 -24.63 -3.25 -4.41
C PRO A 75 -25.68 -2.13 -4.24
N PHE A 76 -25.26 -0.88 -4.08
CA PHE A 76 -26.16 0.23 -3.73
C PHE A 76 -25.95 1.44 -4.64
N TYR A 77 -27.06 2.06 -5.03
CA TYR A 77 -27.10 3.31 -5.76
C TYR A 77 -28.14 4.25 -5.14
N GLY A 78 -27.93 5.55 -5.27
CA GLY A 78 -28.85 6.53 -4.74
C GLY A 78 -28.74 7.90 -5.41
N LYS A 79 -29.66 8.78 -5.02
CA LYS A 79 -29.71 10.18 -5.46
C LYS A 79 -29.82 11.07 -4.24
N ILE A 80 -29.07 12.16 -4.22
CA ILE A 80 -29.15 13.19 -3.17
C ILE A 80 -29.38 14.53 -3.85
N ALA A 81 -30.36 15.28 -3.36
CA ALA A 81 -30.59 16.66 -3.79
C ALA A 81 -29.89 17.62 -2.81
N LEU A 82 -28.84 18.29 -3.27
CA LEU A 82 -28.20 19.40 -2.56
C LEU A 82 -28.90 20.70 -2.97
N PHE A 83 -29.29 21.50 -1.97
CA PHE A 83 -29.92 22.82 -2.16
C PHE A 83 -31.18 22.84 -3.03
N ASN A 84 -31.90 21.71 -3.10
CA ASN A 84 -33.11 21.56 -3.90
C ASN A 84 -32.94 21.86 -5.42
N GLN A 85 -31.68 21.92 -5.91
CA GLN A 85 -31.34 22.27 -7.29
C GLN A 85 -30.25 21.37 -7.88
N LEU A 86 -29.29 20.91 -7.08
CA LEU A 86 -28.20 20.04 -7.54
C LEU A 86 -28.52 18.59 -7.21
N LEU A 87 -28.83 17.79 -8.22
CA LEU A 87 -29.11 16.37 -8.04
C LEU A 87 -27.83 15.55 -8.28
N LEU A 88 -27.23 15.02 -7.22
CA LEU A 88 -26.05 14.17 -7.29
C LEU A 88 -26.46 12.70 -7.27
N HIS A 89 -25.90 11.94 -8.20
CA HIS A 89 -26.00 10.48 -8.19
C HIS A 89 -24.79 9.91 -7.45
N TRP A 90 -25.02 8.93 -6.59
CA TRP A 90 -23.96 8.23 -5.90
C TRP A 90 -24.12 6.72 -6.01
N GLU A 91 -22.99 6.03 -6.08
CA GLU A 91 -22.89 4.58 -6.11
C GLU A 91 -21.90 4.13 -5.05
N PHE A 92 -22.26 3.13 -4.27
CA PHE A 92 -21.31 2.45 -3.41
C PHE A 92 -20.77 1.24 -4.15
N TYR A 93 -19.45 1.06 -4.13
CA TYR A 93 -18.78 -0.09 -4.70
C TYR A 93 -17.91 -0.78 -3.66
N ALA A 94 -17.87 -2.10 -3.74
CA ALA A 94 -16.90 -2.94 -3.07
C ALA A 94 -15.97 -3.53 -4.13
N GLN A 95 -14.69 -3.65 -3.81
CA GLN A 95 -13.72 -4.36 -4.62
C GLN A 95 -13.00 -5.42 -3.81
N ILE A 96 -12.64 -6.50 -4.47
CA ILE A 96 -11.71 -7.49 -3.95
C ILE A 96 -10.75 -7.89 -5.06
N GLY A 97 -9.48 -8.05 -4.72
CA GLY A 97 -8.47 -8.36 -5.72
C GLY A 97 -7.22 -8.97 -5.13
N GLY A 98 -6.32 -9.33 -6.03
CA GLY A 98 -5.04 -9.94 -5.69
C GLY A 98 -3.98 -9.54 -6.68
N GLY A 99 -2.72 -9.58 -6.24
CA GLY A 99 -1.60 -9.23 -7.11
C GLY A 99 -0.26 -9.25 -6.40
N ALA A 100 0.62 -8.35 -6.79
CA ALA A 100 1.97 -8.23 -6.24
C ALA A 100 2.17 -6.86 -5.57
N ILE A 101 2.92 -6.87 -4.48
CA ILE A 101 3.33 -5.67 -3.75
C ILE A 101 4.83 -5.72 -3.51
N HIS A 102 5.47 -4.57 -3.68
CA HIS A 102 6.90 -4.41 -3.47
C HIS A 102 7.15 -3.65 -2.18
N THR A 103 7.82 -4.30 -1.24
CA THR A 103 8.23 -3.74 0.05
C THR A 103 9.74 -3.60 0.11
N GLN A 104 10.19 -2.69 0.96
CA GLN A 104 11.59 -2.44 1.23
C GLN A 104 11.79 -2.23 2.72
N ASN A 105 12.81 -2.85 3.29
CA ASN A 105 13.13 -2.63 4.69
C ASN A 105 13.84 -1.28 4.91
N ILE A 106 13.67 -0.72 6.10
CA ILE A 106 14.44 0.41 6.60
C ILE A 106 15.48 -0.16 7.57
N PRO A 107 16.78 -0.16 7.21
CA PRO A 107 17.82 -0.72 8.07
C PRO A 107 17.90 0.01 9.42
N ARG A 108 17.99 -0.75 10.51
CA ARG A 108 18.21 -0.28 11.89
C ARG A 108 19.52 0.51 11.99
N PHE A 109 20.60 -0.07 11.48
CA PHE A 109 21.94 0.51 11.47
C PHE A 109 22.28 1.08 10.09
N GLN A 110 21.61 2.17 9.69
CA GLN A 110 21.77 2.76 8.36
C GLN A 110 23.22 3.23 8.04
N SER A 111 24.05 3.49 9.06
CA SER A 111 25.46 3.84 8.88
C SER A 111 26.37 2.65 8.58
N VAL A 112 25.96 1.44 8.96
CA VAL A 112 26.73 0.19 8.79
C VAL A 112 26.15 -0.64 7.65
N HIS A 113 24.83 -0.59 7.45
CA HIS A 113 24.10 -1.28 6.39
C HIS A 113 23.34 -0.25 5.55
N PRO A 114 24.02 0.47 4.64
CA PRO A 114 23.39 1.51 3.82
C PRO A 114 22.43 0.92 2.78
N THR A 115 22.62 -0.34 2.40
CA THR A 115 21.83 -1.02 1.35
C THR A 115 20.61 -1.72 1.95
N PRO A 116 19.38 -1.26 1.66
CA PRO A 116 18.17 -1.97 2.03
C PRO A 116 17.95 -3.20 1.13
N PHE A 117 17.31 -4.24 1.65
CA PHE A 117 16.77 -5.33 0.85
C PHE A 117 15.32 -5.04 0.45
N ASN A 118 14.98 -5.55 -0.72
CA ASN A 118 13.69 -5.38 -1.37
C ASN A 118 13.00 -6.73 -1.51
N HIS A 119 11.68 -6.74 -1.41
CA HIS A 119 10.89 -7.96 -1.57
C HIS A 119 9.62 -7.71 -2.37
N ILE A 120 9.40 -8.50 -3.42
CA ILE A 120 8.12 -8.60 -4.10
C ILE A 120 7.38 -9.83 -3.57
N THR A 121 6.19 -9.61 -3.02
CA THR A 121 5.34 -10.64 -2.43
C THR A 121 3.93 -10.60 -3.01
N GLY A 122 3.19 -11.68 -2.82
CA GLY A 122 1.77 -11.73 -3.14
C GLY A 122 0.96 -10.86 -2.19
N GLN A 123 -0.08 -10.22 -2.70
CA GLN A 123 -1.04 -9.46 -1.89
C GLN A 123 -2.48 -9.86 -2.20
N LEU A 124 -3.32 -9.66 -1.18
CA LEU A 124 -4.77 -9.58 -1.32
C LEU A 124 -5.21 -8.16 -0.98
N ASN A 125 -6.16 -7.62 -1.73
CA ASN A 125 -6.73 -6.32 -1.44
C ASN A 125 -8.25 -6.38 -1.32
N LEU A 126 -8.77 -5.54 -0.42
CA LEU A 126 -10.19 -5.31 -0.21
C LEU A 126 -10.40 -3.80 -0.15
N GLY A 127 -11.35 -3.28 -0.92
CA GLY A 127 -11.65 -1.86 -0.93
C GLY A 127 -13.13 -1.58 -0.98
N PHE A 128 -13.47 -0.41 -0.45
CA PHE A 128 -14.81 0.13 -0.47
C PHE A 128 -14.73 1.58 -0.89
N GLY A 129 -15.65 2.02 -1.72
CA GLY A 129 -15.69 3.41 -2.14
C GLY A 129 -17.08 3.87 -2.50
N ILE A 130 -17.20 5.18 -2.57
CA ILE A 130 -18.38 5.88 -3.06
C ILE A 130 -17.94 6.65 -4.30
N ARG A 131 -18.70 6.49 -5.36
CA ARG A 131 -18.56 7.23 -6.62
C ARG A 131 -19.69 8.22 -6.74
N TYR A 132 -19.36 9.47 -7.05
CA TYR A 132 -20.31 10.56 -7.27
C TYR A 132 -20.27 11.00 -8.73
N TYR A 133 -21.45 11.14 -9.34
CA TYR A 133 -21.61 11.70 -10.68
C TYR A 133 -22.21 13.10 -10.57
N ILE A 134 -21.65 14.01 -11.36
CA ILE A 134 -22.11 15.39 -11.44
C ILE A 134 -23.17 15.46 -12.53
N GLN A 135 -24.26 16.18 -12.25
CA GLN A 135 -25.34 16.39 -13.20
C GLN A 135 -24.81 17.03 -14.50
N ASN A 136 -25.19 16.46 -15.65
CA ASN A 136 -24.75 16.85 -17.00
C ASN A 136 -23.27 16.55 -17.35
N LEU A 137 -22.56 15.76 -16.53
CA LEU A 137 -21.18 15.35 -16.78
C LEU A 137 -21.02 13.82 -16.66
N ASP A 138 -21.78 13.10 -17.47
CA ASP A 138 -21.92 11.64 -17.46
C ASP A 138 -20.57 10.89 -17.64
N PHE A 139 -19.65 11.46 -18.40
CA PHE A 139 -18.33 10.87 -18.64
C PHE A 139 -17.38 10.98 -17.45
N PHE A 140 -17.72 11.70 -16.39
CA PHE A 140 -16.83 12.01 -15.28
C PHE A 140 -17.46 11.66 -13.93
N SER A 141 -16.67 11.05 -13.05
CA SER A 141 -17.08 10.85 -11.66
C SER A 141 -15.93 11.03 -10.68
N VAL A 142 -16.28 11.36 -9.44
CA VAL A 142 -15.33 11.47 -8.33
C VAL A 142 -15.50 10.27 -7.42
N ASN A 143 -14.40 9.65 -7.02
CA ASN A 143 -14.39 8.43 -6.20
C ASN A 143 -13.66 8.71 -4.89
N LEU A 144 -14.26 8.33 -3.79
CA LEU A 144 -13.71 8.43 -2.45
C LEU A 144 -13.81 7.07 -1.80
N GLY A 145 -12.73 6.58 -1.20
CA GLY A 145 -12.78 5.25 -0.61
C GLY A 145 -11.62 4.91 0.30
N VAL A 146 -11.70 3.70 0.83
CA VAL A 146 -10.67 3.05 1.62
C VAL A 146 -10.31 1.73 0.96
N ARG A 147 -9.02 1.40 0.95
CA ARG A 147 -8.51 0.14 0.46
C ARG A 147 -7.49 -0.41 1.45
N THR A 148 -7.62 -1.69 1.75
CA THR A 148 -6.71 -2.43 2.60
C THR A 148 -5.96 -3.44 1.75
N PHE A 149 -4.64 -3.48 1.90
CA PHE A 149 -3.74 -4.46 1.30
C PHE A 149 -3.23 -5.37 2.42
N GLY A 150 -3.41 -6.67 2.29
CA GLY A 150 -2.82 -7.69 3.15
C GLY A 150 -1.72 -8.43 2.40
N TYR A 151 -0.54 -8.54 3.00
CA TYR A 151 0.64 -9.15 2.36
C TYR A 151 1.60 -9.70 3.41
N PHE A 152 2.49 -10.60 2.98
CA PHE A 152 3.54 -11.15 3.83
C PHE A 152 4.82 -10.34 3.67
N ASP A 153 5.24 -9.68 4.74
CA ASP A 153 6.46 -8.90 4.79
C ASP A 153 7.51 -9.54 5.71
N ALA A 154 8.77 -9.20 5.50
CA ALA A 154 9.88 -9.75 6.26
C ALA A 154 10.68 -8.59 6.87
N TYR A 155 10.70 -8.53 8.20
CA TYR A 155 11.44 -7.49 8.92
C TYR A 155 12.93 -7.80 8.96
N GLU A 156 13.75 -6.76 9.12
CA GLU A 156 15.18 -6.94 9.34
C GLU A 156 15.44 -7.88 10.54
N PRO A 157 16.27 -8.93 10.37
CA PRO A 157 16.49 -9.92 11.41
C PRO A 157 17.30 -9.33 12.57
N LEU A 158 17.04 -9.80 13.79
CA LEU A 158 17.57 -9.19 15.03
C LEU A 158 19.10 -9.26 15.14
N ASN A 159 19.71 -10.30 14.56
CA ASN A 159 21.15 -10.53 14.52
C ASN A 159 21.89 -9.73 13.44
N ARG A 160 21.18 -8.98 12.56
CA ARG A 160 21.82 -8.07 11.60
C ARG A 160 22.19 -6.76 12.28
N GLY A 161 23.39 -6.67 12.83
CA GLY A 161 23.85 -5.51 13.59
C GLY A 161 25.33 -5.57 13.91
N VAL A 162 25.83 -4.52 14.56
CA VAL A 162 27.20 -4.49 15.07
C VAL A 162 27.29 -5.43 16.29
N SER A 163 28.30 -6.30 16.34
CA SER A 163 28.52 -7.18 17.51
C SER A 163 28.71 -6.35 18.78
N THR A 164 28.11 -6.78 19.89
CA THR A 164 28.16 -6.08 21.19
C THR A 164 28.84 -6.93 22.29
N ASP A 165 29.51 -8.02 21.93
CA ASP A 165 30.15 -8.90 22.91
C ASP A 165 31.35 -8.21 23.57
N ALA A 166 31.25 -7.93 24.86
CA ALA A 166 32.29 -7.29 25.69
C ALA A 166 33.52 -8.18 25.99
N GLY A 167 33.79 -9.18 25.14
CA GLY A 167 34.90 -10.11 25.25
C GLY A 167 35.71 -10.28 23.96
N SER A 168 35.38 -9.54 22.89
CA SER A 168 36.26 -9.40 21.72
C SER A 168 37.41 -8.46 22.09
N GLY A 169 38.48 -9.04 22.61
CA GLY A 169 39.62 -8.32 23.20
C GLY A 169 40.28 -7.31 22.27
N GLY A 170 39.76 -6.08 22.23
CA GLY A 170 40.47 -4.89 21.75
C GLY A 170 40.82 -4.86 20.26
N GLU A 171 40.47 -5.87 19.47
CA GLU A 171 40.58 -5.78 18.02
C GLU A 171 39.27 -5.19 17.50
N SER A 172 39.37 -3.98 16.93
CA SER A 172 38.43 -3.53 15.92
C SER A 172 38.22 -4.70 14.98
N ILE A 173 36.99 -5.13 14.83
CA ILE A 173 36.63 -6.15 13.85
C ILE A 173 36.82 -5.50 12.47
N ASP A 174 38.07 -5.47 12.00
CA ASP A 174 38.50 -5.23 10.62
C ASP A 174 38.33 -6.53 9.81
N ASP A 175 37.22 -7.24 10.05
CA ASP A 175 36.82 -8.35 9.21
C ASP A 175 35.59 -7.91 8.39
N PRO A 176 35.77 -7.57 7.10
CA PRO A 176 34.64 -7.34 6.21
C PRO A 176 33.71 -8.57 6.10
N ALA A 177 34.12 -9.75 6.58
CA ALA A 177 33.33 -10.99 6.64
C ALA A 177 32.64 -11.26 8.00
N ILE A 178 32.95 -10.53 9.09
CA ILE A 178 32.08 -10.49 10.30
C ILE A 178 30.91 -9.51 10.11
N SER A 179 30.91 -8.77 8.99
CA SER A 179 29.66 -8.24 8.43
C SER A 179 28.80 -9.40 7.89
N LEU A 180 28.05 -10.03 8.79
CA LEU A 180 26.89 -10.86 8.43
C LEU A 180 25.75 -9.92 7.96
N GLY A 181 26.00 -9.00 7.03
CA GLY A 181 25.29 -7.72 7.09
C GLY A 181 25.07 -6.91 5.82
N ASP A 182 25.96 -6.96 4.83
CA ASP A 182 25.80 -6.13 3.62
C ASP A 182 25.24 -6.85 2.41
N ASP A 183 25.18 -8.19 2.42
CA ASP A 183 24.41 -8.93 1.40
C ASP A 183 22.91 -8.84 1.74
N PRO A 184 22.12 -8.07 0.96
CA PRO A 184 20.69 -7.95 1.18
C PRO A 184 19.98 -9.30 1.02
N SER A 185 20.58 -10.25 0.29
CA SER A 185 20.01 -11.56 -0.02
C SER A 185 20.03 -12.50 1.18
N ALA A 186 21.17 -12.57 1.90
CA ALA A 186 21.30 -13.39 3.11
C ALA A 186 20.41 -12.87 4.25
N ALA A 187 20.38 -11.54 4.46
CA ALA A 187 19.51 -10.91 5.45
C ALA A 187 18.02 -11.20 5.17
N TYR A 188 17.64 -11.17 3.90
CA TYR A 188 16.29 -11.48 3.47
C TYR A 188 15.94 -12.97 3.61
N ALA A 189 16.88 -13.88 3.35
CA ALA A 189 16.70 -15.31 3.55
C ALA A 189 16.39 -15.64 5.01
N GLN A 190 17.14 -15.04 5.94
CA GLN A 190 16.89 -15.21 7.37
C GLN A 190 15.57 -14.57 7.82
N ALA A 191 15.22 -13.39 7.29
CA ALA A 191 13.96 -12.72 7.60
C ALA A 191 12.71 -13.56 7.22
N LYS A 192 12.85 -14.49 6.25
CA LYS A 192 11.77 -15.42 5.88
C LYS A 192 11.53 -16.56 6.88
N GLU A 193 12.50 -16.86 7.73
CA GLU A 193 12.37 -17.96 8.70
C GLU A 193 11.42 -17.61 9.84
N ALA A 194 11.09 -16.32 10.02
CA ALA A 194 10.11 -15.89 11.01
C ALA A 194 8.72 -16.53 10.74
N PRO A 195 7.96 -16.86 11.80
CA PRO A 195 6.62 -17.44 11.67
C PRO A 195 5.72 -16.60 10.77
N LEU A 196 4.86 -17.25 9.98
CA LEU A 196 3.98 -16.57 9.02
C LEU A 196 3.04 -15.56 9.70
N GLY A 197 2.61 -15.83 10.94
CA GLY A 197 1.77 -14.93 11.73
C GLY A 197 2.43 -13.58 12.03
N ASP A 198 3.74 -13.58 12.26
CA ASP A 198 4.52 -12.37 12.56
C ASP A 198 4.89 -11.59 11.29
N ARG A 199 4.70 -12.22 10.12
CA ARG A 199 5.01 -11.68 8.80
C ARG A 199 3.79 -11.11 8.10
N LEU A 200 2.58 -11.31 8.61
CA LEU A 200 1.37 -10.75 8.02
C LEU A 200 1.30 -9.24 8.31
N ALA A 201 1.38 -8.44 7.26
CA ALA A 201 1.28 -7.00 7.32
C ALA A 201 0.02 -6.52 6.60
N PHE A 202 -0.50 -5.39 7.08
CA PHE A 202 -1.62 -4.69 6.47
C PHE A 202 -1.22 -3.27 6.14
N ASN A 203 -1.72 -2.75 5.03
CA ASN A 203 -1.61 -1.34 4.67
C ASN A 203 -2.99 -0.81 4.29
N VAL A 204 -3.49 0.17 5.04
CA VAL A 204 -4.81 0.78 4.85
C VAL A 204 -4.62 2.17 4.28
N MET A 205 -5.17 2.37 3.08
CA MET A 205 -5.08 3.60 2.30
C MET A 205 -6.47 4.22 2.11
N PHE A 206 -6.62 5.49 2.48
CA PHE A 206 -7.70 6.31 1.96
C PHE A 206 -7.30 6.87 0.60
N PHE A 207 -8.23 6.91 -0.34
CA PHE A 207 -7.98 7.47 -1.66
C PHE A 207 -9.10 8.40 -2.12
N LEU A 208 -8.70 9.37 -2.93
CA LEU A 208 -9.54 10.24 -3.73
C LEU A 208 -9.10 10.06 -5.18
N GLY A 209 -10.04 9.78 -6.08
CA GLY A 209 -9.77 9.59 -7.49
C GLY A 209 -10.85 10.18 -8.37
N VAL A 210 -10.55 10.27 -9.65
CA VAL A 210 -11.51 10.68 -10.68
C VAL A 210 -11.59 9.61 -11.75
N SER A 211 -12.79 9.28 -12.22
CA SER A 211 -12.99 8.32 -13.30
C SER A 211 -13.45 9.02 -14.56
N PHE A 212 -13.01 8.46 -15.69
CA PHE A 212 -13.46 8.84 -17.02
C PHE A 212 -14.12 7.61 -17.63
N HIS A 213 -15.37 7.74 -18.06
CA HIS A 213 -16.16 6.67 -18.65
C HIS A 213 -16.12 6.77 -20.17
N LEU A 214 -15.81 5.66 -20.83
CA LEU A 214 -15.72 5.56 -22.29
C LEU A 214 -16.69 4.46 -22.78
N PRO A 215 -17.51 4.73 -23.82
CA PRO A 215 -17.68 6.00 -24.52
C PRO A 215 -18.32 7.11 -23.64
N PRO A 216 -18.07 8.39 -23.93
CA PRO A 216 -18.51 9.52 -23.09
C PRO A 216 -20.04 9.75 -23.09
N THR A 217 -20.77 9.02 -23.93
CA THR A 217 -22.24 9.00 -23.99
C THR A 217 -22.71 7.56 -23.83
N PHE A 218 -23.62 7.32 -22.89
CA PHE A 218 -24.24 6.02 -22.69
C PHE A 218 -25.76 6.14 -22.76
N GLU A 219 -26.38 5.40 -23.69
CA GLU A 219 -27.83 5.14 -23.62
C GLU A 219 -28.06 3.92 -22.73
N TYR A 220 -28.89 4.07 -21.69
CA TYR A 220 -29.45 2.93 -20.96
C TYR A 220 -30.40 2.16 -21.89
N SER A 221 -29.87 1.20 -22.65
CA SER A 221 -30.71 0.23 -23.36
C SER A 221 -31.24 -0.79 -22.35
N TYR A 222 -32.50 -0.61 -21.92
CA TYR A 222 -33.24 -1.72 -21.32
C TYR A 222 -33.53 -2.71 -22.44
N ARG A 223 -32.77 -3.82 -22.52
CA ARG A 223 -33.29 -5.01 -23.21
C ARG A 223 -34.52 -5.48 -22.42
N ARG A 224 -35.69 -5.26 -23.03
CA ARG A 224 -36.97 -5.83 -22.60
C ARG A 224 -36.93 -7.35 -22.65
#